data_AF-A0A9W7ECF0-F1
#
_entry.id   AF-A0A9W7ECF0-F1
#
_cell.length_a   1.000
_cell.length_b   1.000
_cell.length_c   1.000
_cell.angle_alpha   90.00
_cell.angle_beta   90.00
_cell.angle_gamma   90.00
#
_symmetry.space_group_name_H-M   'P 1'
#
loop_
_entity.id
_entity.type
_entity.pdbx_description
1 polymer ?
#
loop_
_entity_poly.entity_id
_entity_poly.type
_entity_poly.pdbx_seq_one_letter_code
_entity_poly.pdbx_strand_id
1 'polypeptide(L)'
;MSSTNSSPEERLVIKVFSPMAHIRATGDAEGLGVVDRMASSLGLGPDVVVSHSNFTITAFVKGRTLTEGDVHEGGGSEELCRKLGVLVGKFHRMEGRGNRLLRSLEIMAEGVGGERGAMWRREIEEVRSLMVGMRSGIMCHGDLKPSNVMQEGGAGGPLKLIDFELSGGGWRGFDIYKLFRTGEKTGRTEGNLRAFLEEYAEAEGGGERVEKLMEEALLFEPLTWLEAGIFFEFATVTGGGSEEERKRWEELGEDRVGRYLESKVGWTCHGVPTYLVENPLYALLWEQLVWGVVAFAGVCYVAHGLTNCGLNADVVFVFGLLKLQTAATLGFVWSRGSDFRGADFEGGLVGEIAVSEVVWGVLFLIWWYRGRSGGAGGAEEGEEEEKKKKKSD
;
A
#
# COMPACT_ATOMS: atom_id res chain seq x y z
N MET A 1 -57.48 -36.15 8.34
CA MET A 1 -56.10 -36.41 8.83
C MET A 1 -55.46 -35.05 9.04
N SER A 2 -55.38 -34.61 10.30
CA SER A 2 -54.77 -33.34 10.68
C SER A 2 -53.25 -33.54 10.62
N SER A 3 -52.59 -32.93 9.63
CA SER A 3 -51.13 -32.79 9.64
C SER A 3 -50.80 -31.83 10.77
N THR A 4 -50.38 -32.37 11.91
CA THR A 4 -49.75 -31.59 12.97
C THR A 4 -48.55 -30.89 12.36
N ASN A 5 -48.70 -29.59 12.08
CA ASN A 5 -47.59 -28.66 11.85
C ASN A 5 -46.77 -28.63 13.13
N SER A 6 -45.92 -29.64 13.35
CA SER A 6 -44.84 -29.55 14.30
C SER A 6 -43.99 -28.37 13.83
N SER A 7 -43.94 -27.31 14.64
CA SER A 7 -42.99 -26.22 14.44
C SER A 7 -41.62 -26.85 14.12
N PRO A 8 -40.94 -26.43 13.04
CA PRO A 8 -39.66 -27.01 12.68
C PRO A 8 -38.75 -27.00 13.91
N GLU A 9 -38.20 -28.16 14.27
CA GLU A 9 -37.29 -28.27 15.41
C GLU A 9 -36.20 -27.21 15.28
N GLU A 10 -36.15 -26.28 16.23
CA GLU A 10 -35.16 -25.22 16.25
C GLU A 10 -33.79 -25.85 16.54
N ARG A 11 -32.95 -25.92 15.52
CA ARG A 11 -31.57 -26.43 15.64
C ARG A 11 -30.65 -25.27 15.97
N LEU A 12 -29.79 -25.47 16.94
CA LEU A 12 -28.77 -24.52 17.35
C LEU A 12 -27.37 -25.05 17.02
N VAL A 13 -26.44 -24.13 16.77
CA VAL A 13 -25.02 -24.42 16.59
C VAL A 13 -24.26 -23.80 17.75
N ILE A 14 -23.41 -24.58 18.40
CA ILE A 14 -22.49 -24.09 19.43
C ILE A 14 -21.10 -24.05 18.81
N LYS A 15 -20.55 -22.84 18.66
CA LYS A 15 -19.17 -22.61 18.23
C LYS A 15 -18.31 -22.35 19.45
N VAL A 16 -17.32 -23.20 19.71
CA VAL A 16 -16.33 -23.00 20.77
C VAL A 16 -15.07 -22.40 20.16
N PHE A 17 -14.56 -21.30 20.73
CA PHE A 17 -13.36 -20.65 20.21
C PHE A 17 -12.11 -21.44 20.56
N SER A 18 -11.20 -21.57 19.59
CA SER A 18 -9.92 -22.25 19.81
C SER A 18 -8.99 -21.41 20.68
N PRO A 19 -8.01 -22.03 21.38
CA PRO A 19 -6.94 -21.28 22.05
C PRO A 19 -6.22 -20.30 21.11
N MET A 20 -6.09 -20.66 19.83
CA MET A 20 -5.47 -19.82 18.82
C MET A 20 -6.30 -18.55 18.52
N ALA A 21 -7.62 -18.68 18.42
CA ALA A 21 -8.52 -17.54 18.28
C ALA A 21 -8.39 -16.59 19.48
N HIS A 22 -8.28 -17.14 20.70
CA HIS A 22 -8.04 -16.34 21.90
C HIS A 22 -6.70 -15.60 21.86
N ILE A 23 -5.62 -16.26 21.47
CA ILE A 23 -4.30 -15.62 21.34
C ILE A 23 -4.37 -14.46 20.35
N ARG A 24 -4.97 -14.68 19.17
CA ARG A 24 -5.11 -13.65 18.12
C ARG A 24 -6.05 -12.51 18.50
N ALA A 25 -7.01 -12.76 19.39
CA ALA A 25 -7.91 -11.76 19.95
C ALA A 25 -7.34 -11.04 21.19
N THR A 26 -6.12 -11.38 21.64
CA THR A 26 -5.58 -10.87 22.90
C THR A 26 -5.52 -9.35 22.91
N GLY A 27 -6.23 -8.75 23.88
CA GLY A 27 -6.33 -7.31 24.12
C GLY A 27 -7.10 -6.54 23.05
N ASP A 28 -7.83 -7.22 22.18
CA ASP A 28 -8.85 -6.62 21.34
C ASP A 28 -9.96 -5.99 22.21
N ALA A 29 -10.35 -4.77 21.88
CA ALA A 29 -11.38 -4.03 22.60
C ALA A 29 -12.79 -4.57 22.27
N GLU A 30 -12.97 -5.15 21.09
CA GLU A 30 -14.27 -5.69 20.65
C GLU A 30 -14.52 -7.06 21.29
N GLY A 31 -13.50 -7.92 21.37
CA GLY A 31 -13.60 -9.22 22.03
C GLY A 31 -14.35 -10.26 21.20
N LEU A 32 -14.10 -11.55 21.47
CA LEU A 32 -14.70 -12.65 20.72
C LEU A 32 -16.23 -12.67 20.90
N GLY A 33 -16.96 -12.93 19.80
CA GLY A 33 -18.41 -13.04 19.78
C GLY A 33 -19.18 -11.71 19.69
N VAL A 34 -18.50 -10.56 19.75
CA VAL A 34 -19.17 -9.25 19.62
C VAL A 34 -19.56 -8.96 18.18
N VAL A 35 -18.64 -9.19 17.24
CA VAL A 35 -18.92 -9.00 15.81
C VAL A 35 -20.00 -9.96 15.32
N ASP A 36 -20.07 -11.19 15.83
CA ASP A 36 -21.17 -12.13 15.57
C ASP A 36 -22.54 -11.51 15.90
N ARG A 37 -22.67 -10.87 17.07
CA ARG A 37 -23.94 -10.22 17.49
C ARG A 37 -24.29 -9.04 16.60
N MET A 38 -23.29 -8.23 16.23
CA MET A 38 -23.49 -7.10 15.34
C MET A 38 -23.96 -7.56 13.96
N ALA A 39 -23.25 -8.53 13.36
CA ALA A 39 -23.62 -9.11 12.07
C ALA A 39 -25.00 -9.76 12.10
N SER A 40 -25.34 -10.47 13.19
CA SER A 40 -26.68 -11.02 13.41
C SER A 40 -27.76 -9.93 13.42
N SER A 41 -27.56 -8.85 14.18
CA SER A 41 -28.54 -7.75 14.29
C SER A 41 -28.81 -7.03 12.97
N LEU A 42 -27.87 -7.11 12.02
CA LEU A 42 -27.97 -6.53 10.68
C LEU A 42 -28.42 -7.54 9.61
N GLY A 43 -28.70 -8.79 10.01
CA GLY A 43 -29.05 -9.88 9.09
C GLY A 43 -27.91 -10.31 8.17
N LEU A 44 -26.66 -9.97 8.52
CA LEU A 44 -25.45 -10.31 7.75
C LEU A 44 -24.84 -11.66 8.17
N GLY A 45 -25.20 -12.16 9.36
CA GLY A 45 -24.76 -13.46 9.88
C GLY A 45 -25.93 -14.32 10.37
N PRO A 46 -25.64 -15.51 10.93
CA PRO A 46 -26.61 -16.32 11.67
C PRO A 46 -27.20 -15.57 12.87
N ASP A 47 -28.42 -15.93 13.26
CA ASP A 47 -29.03 -15.31 14.44
C ASP A 47 -28.32 -15.76 15.71
N VAL A 48 -27.73 -14.83 16.46
CA VAL A 48 -26.99 -15.14 17.69
C VAL A 48 -27.96 -15.19 18.87
N VAL A 49 -28.05 -16.37 19.48
CA VAL A 49 -28.87 -16.62 20.68
C VAL A 49 -28.10 -16.28 21.95
N VAL A 50 -26.84 -16.72 22.02
CA VAL A 50 -25.94 -16.49 23.15
C VAL A 50 -24.55 -16.15 22.63
N SER A 51 -23.88 -15.21 23.29
CA SER A 51 -22.49 -14.88 22.99
C SER A 51 -21.70 -14.71 24.28
N HIS A 52 -20.59 -15.43 24.36
CA HIS A 52 -19.69 -15.50 25.51
C HIS A 52 -18.25 -15.35 25.01
N SER A 53 -17.30 -15.03 25.90
CA SER A 53 -15.89 -14.88 25.54
C SER A 53 -15.25 -16.13 24.95
N ASN A 54 -15.84 -17.31 25.16
CA ASN A 54 -15.28 -18.62 24.83
C ASN A 54 -16.13 -19.39 23.81
N PHE A 55 -17.36 -18.94 23.55
CA PHE A 55 -18.25 -19.60 22.61
C PHE A 55 -19.38 -18.67 22.15
N THR A 56 -19.98 -19.00 21.01
CA THR A 56 -21.26 -18.43 20.55
C THR A 56 -22.26 -19.55 20.29
N ILE A 57 -23.54 -19.25 20.51
CA ILE A 57 -24.66 -20.12 20.15
C ILE A 57 -25.50 -19.37 19.13
N THR A 58 -25.69 -19.96 17.95
CA THR A 58 -26.46 -19.37 16.86
C THR A 58 -27.59 -20.29 16.41
N ALA A 59 -28.59 -19.72 15.75
CA ALA A 59 -29.52 -20.49 14.95
C ALA A 59 -28.76 -21.25 13.85
N PHE A 60 -29.16 -22.50 13.60
CA PHE A 60 -28.64 -23.29 12.50
C PHE A 60 -29.14 -22.73 11.17
N VAL A 61 -28.23 -22.32 10.29
CA VAL A 61 -28.56 -21.89 8.94
C VAL A 61 -28.57 -23.12 8.02
N LYS A 62 -29.73 -23.45 7.46
CA LYS A 62 -29.87 -24.56 6.52
C LYS A 62 -29.34 -24.16 5.15
N GLY A 63 -28.13 -24.60 4.83
CA GLY A 63 -27.47 -24.22 3.58
C GLY A 63 -26.17 -24.99 3.33
N ARG A 64 -25.31 -24.39 2.51
CA ARG A 64 -23.95 -24.86 2.25
C ARG A 64 -22.98 -23.67 2.34
N THR A 65 -21.72 -23.95 2.62
CA THR A 65 -20.66 -22.96 2.44
C THR A 65 -20.32 -22.81 0.96
N LEU A 66 -19.79 -21.65 0.57
CA LEU A 66 -19.23 -21.48 -0.77
C LEU A 66 -17.86 -22.16 -0.88
N THR A 67 -17.48 -22.46 -2.11
CA THR A 67 -16.18 -23.02 -2.51
C THR A 67 -15.42 -22.01 -3.37
N GLU A 68 -14.13 -22.21 -3.60
CA GLU A 68 -13.37 -21.38 -4.56
C GLU A 68 -14.00 -21.44 -5.96
N GLY A 69 -14.45 -22.63 -6.38
CA GLY A 69 -15.17 -22.82 -7.64
C GLY A 69 -16.46 -21.99 -7.73
N ASP A 70 -17.20 -21.76 -6.66
CA ASP A 70 -18.40 -20.91 -6.71
C ASP A 70 -18.07 -19.44 -7.04
N VAL A 71 -16.92 -18.95 -6.59
CA VAL A 71 -16.46 -17.56 -6.78
C VAL A 71 -15.73 -17.40 -8.12
N HIS A 72 -15.04 -18.44 -8.60
CA HIS A 72 -14.18 -18.35 -9.78
C HIS A 72 -14.71 -19.08 -11.02
N GLU A 73 -15.53 -20.12 -10.87
CA GLU A 73 -15.85 -21.04 -11.96
C GLU A 73 -17.38 -21.16 -12.19
N GLY A 74 -17.79 -21.08 -13.46
CA GLY A 74 -19.16 -21.41 -13.88
C GLY A 74 -20.03 -20.21 -14.27
N GLY A 75 -21.08 -20.50 -15.04
CA GLY A 75 -21.96 -19.49 -15.66
C GLY A 75 -22.88 -18.73 -14.70
N GLY A 76 -22.93 -19.09 -13.41
CA GLY A 76 -23.69 -18.38 -12.37
C GLY A 76 -22.83 -17.60 -11.37
N SER A 77 -21.51 -17.59 -11.56
CA SER A 77 -20.56 -17.01 -10.62
C SER A 77 -20.66 -15.47 -10.54
N GLU A 78 -21.00 -14.80 -11.64
CA GLU A 78 -21.14 -13.34 -11.66
C GLU A 78 -22.29 -12.84 -10.76
N GLU A 79 -23.48 -13.43 -10.88
CA GLU A 79 -24.64 -13.09 -10.04
C GLU A 79 -24.38 -13.39 -8.56
N LEU A 80 -23.67 -14.48 -8.27
CA LEU A 80 -23.24 -14.77 -6.90
C LEU A 80 -22.27 -13.71 -6.39
N CYS A 81 -21.30 -13.28 -7.21
CA CYS A 81 -20.33 -12.26 -6.87
C CYS A 81 -20.99 -10.89 -6.64
N ARG A 82 -22.03 -10.54 -7.41
CA ARG A 82 -22.87 -9.36 -7.15
C ARG A 82 -23.50 -9.42 -5.75
N LYS A 83 -24.11 -10.56 -5.39
CA LYS A 83 -24.68 -10.76 -4.04
C LYS A 83 -23.63 -10.70 -2.93
N LEU A 84 -22.45 -11.25 -3.17
CA LEU A 84 -21.30 -11.14 -2.26
C LEU A 84 -20.89 -9.67 -2.09
N GLY A 85 -20.86 -8.89 -3.18
CA GLY A 85 -20.56 -7.46 -3.15
C GLY A 85 -21.51 -6.70 -2.24
N VAL A 86 -22.82 -6.96 -2.36
CA VAL A 86 -23.83 -6.36 -1.48
C VAL A 86 -23.62 -6.77 -0.01
N LEU A 87 -23.39 -8.06 0.26
CA LEU A 87 -23.21 -8.57 1.62
C LEU A 87 -21.97 -7.96 2.29
N VAL A 88 -20.83 -8.01 1.61
CA VAL A 88 -19.53 -7.53 2.13
C VAL A 88 -19.52 -6.00 2.22
N GLY A 89 -20.10 -5.29 1.24
CA GLY A 89 -20.22 -3.82 1.30
C GLY A 89 -21.04 -3.35 2.50
N LYS A 90 -22.15 -4.04 2.82
CA LYS A 90 -22.93 -3.75 4.04
C LYS A 90 -22.14 -4.04 5.32
N PHE A 91 -21.36 -5.11 5.34
CA PHE A 91 -20.52 -5.44 6.50
C PHE A 91 -19.40 -4.40 6.70
N HIS A 92 -18.73 -3.98 5.63
CA HIS A 92 -17.68 -2.95 5.64
C HIS A 92 -18.19 -1.54 5.94
N ARG A 93 -19.50 -1.28 5.91
CA ARG A 93 -20.07 -0.02 6.42
C ARG A 93 -20.00 0.11 7.93
N MET A 94 -19.80 -0.99 8.64
CA MET A 94 -19.62 -0.96 10.10
C MET A 94 -18.25 -0.37 10.45
N GLU A 95 -18.19 0.41 11.51
CA GLU A 95 -16.94 0.93 12.05
C GLU A 95 -16.17 -0.19 12.77
N GLY A 96 -14.90 -0.37 12.45
CA GLY A 96 -14.00 -1.29 13.12
C GLY A 96 -12.89 -0.55 13.84
N ARG A 97 -12.53 -1.00 15.06
CA ARG A 97 -11.49 -0.31 15.84
C ARG A 97 -10.10 -0.86 15.54
N GLY A 98 -9.16 0.06 15.31
CA GLY A 98 -7.74 -0.26 15.11
C GLY A 98 -7.49 -1.09 13.85
N ASN A 99 -6.41 -1.87 13.88
CA ASN A 99 -6.09 -2.82 12.82
C ASN A 99 -5.81 -4.20 13.45
N ARG A 100 -6.86 -5.02 13.56
CA ARG A 100 -6.82 -6.36 14.17
C ARG A 100 -5.91 -7.30 13.39
N LEU A 101 -5.88 -7.20 12.06
CA LEU A 101 -4.99 -7.99 11.21
C LEU A 101 -3.52 -7.76 11.59
N LEU A 102 -3.04 -6.51 11.54
CA LEU A 102 -1.66 -6.16 11.87
C LEU A 102 -1.27 -6.67 13.26
N ARG A 103 -2.13 -6.42 14.26
CA ARG A 103 -1.89 -6.91 15.61
C ARG A 103 -1.80 -8.44 15.68
N SER A 104 -2.71 -9.13 15.00
CA SER A 104 -2.66 -10.60 14.94
C SER A 104 -1.36 -11.08 14.31
N LEU A 105 -0.86 -10.41 13.26
CA LEU A 105 0.43 -10.76 12.65
C LEU A 105 1.59 -10.57 13.63
N GLU A 106 1.59 -9.49 14.40
CA GLU A 106 2.63 -9.21 15.40
C GLU A 106 2.66 -10.27 16.50
N ILE A 107 1.49 -10.63 17.05
CA ILE A 107 1.35 -11.67 18.07
C ILE A 107 1.85 -13.02 17.53
N MET A 108 1.45 -13.38 16.31
CA MET A 108 1.89 -14.64 15.70
C MET A 108 3.39 -14.64 15.41
N ALA A 109 3.94 -13.54 14.89
CA ALA A 109 5.38 -13.39 14.65
C ALA A 109 6.21 -13.43 15.94
N GLU A 110 5.70 -12.87 17.04
CA GLU A 110 6.29 -13.01 18.36
C GLU A 110 6.28 -14.47 18.82
N GLY A 111 5.13 -15.15 18.68
CA GLY A 111 4.97 -16.54 19.04
C GLY A 111 5.82 -17.53 18.23
N VAL A 112 6.13 -17.23 16.96
CA VAL A 112 7.09 -18.02 16.16
C VAL A 112 8.51 -17.93 16.75
N GLY A 113 8.91 -16.77 17.26
CA GLY A 113 10.20 -16.58 17.93
C GLY A 113 11.44 -16.73 17.01
N GLY A 114 12.63 -16.62 17.62
CA GLY A 114 13.91 -16.83 16.93
C GLY A 114 14.19 -15.91 15.74
N GLU A 115 15.03 -16.37 14.81
CA GLU A 115 15.36 -15.62 13.59
C GLU A 115 14.16 -15.47 12.65
N ARG A 116 13.29 -16.50 12.61
CA ARG A 116 12.12 -16.52 11.74
C ARG A 116 11.05 -15.51 12.18
N GLY A 117 10.73 -15.46 13.47
CA GLY A 117 9.85 -14.41 14.02
C GLY A 117 10.44 -13.01 13.87
N ALA A 118 11.77 -12.87 13.96
CA ALA A 118 12.44 -11.59 13.70
C ALA A 118 12.35 -11.16 12.23
N MET A 119 12.40 -12.10 11.28
CA MET A 119 12.12 -11.85 9.87
C MET A 119 10.67 -11.35 9.71
N TRP A 120 9.69 -12.04 10.28
CA TRP A 120 8.29 -11.63 10.17
C TRP A 120 8.00 -10.24 10.73
N ARG A 121 8.60 -9.87 11.85
CA ARG A 121 8.47 -8.50 12.38
C ARG A 121 8.98 -7.43 11.41
N ARG A 122 10.07 -7.70 10.67
CA ARG A 122 10.55 -6.76 9.63
C ARG A 122 9.57 -6.66 8.48
N GLU A 123 9.05 -7.79 8.00
CA GLU A 123 8.05 -7.81 6.92
C GLU A 123 6.77 -7.08 7.31
N ILE A 124 6.29 -7.26 8.55
CA ILE A 124 5.13 -6.55 9.08
C ILE A 124 5.37 -5.03 9.14
N GLU A 125 6.57 -4.59 9.52
CA GLU A 125 6.92 -3.17 9.56
C GLU A 125 7.01 -2.55 8.17
N GLU A 126 7.49 -3.31 7.18
CA GLU A 126 7.46 -2.90 5.78
C GLU A 126 6.01 -2.73 5.28
N VAL A 127 5.13 -3.70 5.57
CA VAL A 127 3.69 -3.60 5.27
C VAL A 127 3.08 -2.37 5.94
N ARG A 128 3.37 -2.14 7.21
CA ARG A 128 2.89 -0.96 7.95
C ARG A 128 3.28 0.32 7.23
N SER A 129 4.54 0.42 6.78
CA SER A 129 5.06 1.57 6.05
C SER A 129 4.40 1.76 4.69
N LEU A 130 4.18 0.66 3.94
CA LEU A 130 3.53 0.69 2.63
C LEU A 130 2.04 1.08 2.69
N MET A 131 1.38 0.73 3.78
CA MET A 131 -0.06 0.97 3.98
C MET A 131 -0.36 2.31 4.68
N VAL A 132 0.65 3.17 4.88
CA VAL A 132 0.44 4.52 5.40
C VAL A 132 -0.48 5.30 4.44
N GLY A 133 -1.52 5.93 4.99
CA GLY A 133 -2.51 6.69 4.22
C GLY A 133 -3.62 5.84 3.59
N MET A 134 -3.52 4.51 3.63
CA MET A 134 -4.62 3.64 3.22
C MET A 134 -5.77 3.75 4.22
N ARG A 135 -7.01 3.76 3.71
CA ARG A 135 -8.22 3.80 4.54
C ARG A 135 -8.26 2.57 5.45
N SER A 136 -8.24 2.80 6.76
CA SER A 136 -8.28 1.77 7.81
C SER A 136 -9.42 2.03 8.79
N GLY A 137 -9.65 1.12 9.74
CA GLY A 137 -10.77 1.20 10.68
C GLY A 137 -12.11 0.80 10.05
N ILE A 138 -12.06 0.12 8.92
CA ILE A 138 -13.21 -0.55 8.32
C ILE A 138 -13.41 -1.86 9.08
N MET A 139 -14.64 -2.21 9.46
CA MET A 139 -14.93 -3.54 9.98
C MET A 139 -14.65 -4.57 8.89
N CYS A 140 -13.65 -5.41 9.13
CA CYS A 140 -13.25 -6.49 8.25
C CYS A 140 -13.49 -7.84 8.92
N HIS A 141 -13.72 -8.87 8.12
CA HIS A 141 -13.89 -10.25 8.55
C HIS A 141 -12.57 -10.83 9.05
N GLY A 142 -11.44 -10.49 8.41
CA GLY A 142 -10.09 -10.95 8.76
C GLY A 142 -9.73 -12.34 8.22
N ASP A 143 -10.73 -13.15 7.89
CA ASP A 143 -10.56 -14.43 7.19
C ASP A 143 -11.67 -14.64 6.15
N LEU A 144 -11.93 -13.63 5.32
CA LEU A 144 -12.98 -13.73 4.30
C LEU A 144 -12.53 -14.65 3.17
N LYS A 145 -12.83 -15.94 3.30
CA LYS A 145 -12.67 -16.96 2.25
C LYS A 145 -14.04 -17.52 1.88
N PRO A 146 -14.21 -18.17 0.71
CA PRO A 146 -15.52 -18.68 0.29
C PRO A 146 -16.17 -19.60 1.33
N SER A 147 -15.40 -20.43 2.03
CA SER A 147 -15.93 -21.32 3.07
C SER A 147 -16.48 -20.62 4.31
N ASN A 148 -16.20 -19.32 4.48
CA ASN A 148 -16.77 -18.46 5.53
C ASN A 148 -17.98 -17.65 5.05
N VAL A 149 -18.54 -18.02 3.90
CA VAL A 149 -19.83 -17.54 3.41
C VAL A 149 -20.80 -18.72 3.26
N MET A 150 -21.98 -18.60 3.86
CA MET A 150 -23.03 -19.60 3.78
C MET A 150 -24.16 -19.12 2.86
N GLN A 151 -24.57 -19.98 1.93
CA GLN A 151 -25.75 -19.79 1.08
C GLN A 151 -26.93 -20.59 1.65
N GLU A 152 -27.95 -19.89 2.10
CA GLU A 152 -29.16 -20.46 2.69
C GLU A 152 -30.13 -20.97 1.61
N GLY A 153 -30.77 -22.12 1.82
CA GLY A 153 -31.87 -22.59 0.97
C GLY A 153 -31.50 -23.02 -0.47
N GLY A 154 -30.22 -23.03 -0.85
CA GLY A 154 -29.73 -23.49 -2.15
C GLY A 154 -29.38 -22.36 -3.13
N ALA A 155 -29.24 -22.69 -4.42
CA ALA A 155 -28.79 -21.74 -5.44
C ALA A 155 -29.72 -20.51 -5.50
N GLY A 156 -29.15 -19.33 -5.28
CA GLY A 156 -29.85 -18.06 -5.35
C GLY A 156 -30.44 -17.56 -4.03
N GLY A 157 -30.42 -18.39 -2.97
CA GLY A 157 -30.86 -17.96 -1.65
C GLY A 157 -29.93 -16.95 -0.96
N PRO A 158 -30.32 -16.42 0.20
CA PRO A 158 -29.56 -15.41 0.93
C PRO A 158 -28.15 -15.88 1.29
N LEU A 159 -27.21 -14.94 1.30
CA LEU A 159 -25.84 -15.16 1.75
C LEU A 159 -25.67 -14.62 3.18
N LYS A 160 -24.94 -15.36 4.01
CA LYS A 160 -24.56 -14.97 5.37
C LYS A 160 -23.07 -15.15 5.56
N LEU A 161 -22.42 -14.19 6.20
CA LEU A 161 -21.05 -14.33 6.69
C LEU A 161 -21.07 -15.18 7.97
N ILE A 162 -20.05 -16.02 8.15
CA ILE A 162 -19.88 -16.86 9.33
C ILE A 162 -18.41 -16.83 9.77
N ASP A 163 -18.14 -17.23 11.01
CA ASP A 163 -16.77 -17.35 11.53
C ASP A 163 -16.05 -16.01 11.79
N PHE A 164 -16.69 -15.11 12.56
CA PHE A 164 -16.20 -13.75 12.83
C PHE A 164 -15.09 -13.65 13.91
N GLU A 165 -14.39 -14.74 14.23
CA GLU A 165 -13.43 -14.74 15.35
C GLU A 165 -12.17 -13.91 15.08
N LEU A 166 -11.96 -13.51 13.83
CA LEU A 166 -10.86 -12.65 13.39
C LEU A 166 -11.32 -11.27 12.93
N SER A 167 -12.62 -10.98 13.10
CA SER A 167 -13.21 -9.75 12.59
C SER A 167 -12.90 -8.56 13.48
N GLY A 168 -12.71 -7.39 12.88
CA GLY A 168 -12.43 -6.14 13.59
C GLY A 168 -11.94 -5.08 12.62
N GLY A 169 -11.42 -3.96 13.14
CA GLY A 169 -10.84 -2.92 12.30
C GLY A 169 -9.73 -3.45 11.39
N GLY A 170 -9.75 -3.06 10.12
CA GLY A 170 -8.79 -3.53 9.13
C GLY A 170 -8.79 -2.70 7.84
N TRP A 171 -8.28 -3.31 6.78
CA TRP A 171 -8.26 -2.75 5.42
C TRP A 171 -9.19 -3.57 4.52
N ARG A 172 -10.18 -2.93 3.88
CA ARG A 172 -11.15 -3.62 3.03
C ARG A 172 -10.50 -4.40 1.88
N GLY A 173 -9.42 -3.87 1.31
CA GLY A 173 -8.70 -4.54 0.23
C GLY A 173 -8.17 -5.91 0.63
N PHE A 174 -7.82 -6.12 1.91
CA PHE A 174 -7.39 -7.43 2.41
C PHE A 174 -8.52 -8.47 2.33
N ASP A 175 -9.71 -8.14 2.84
CA ASP A 175 -10.86 -9.05 2.80
C ASP A 175 -11.31 -9.34 1.37
N ILE A 176 -11.39 -8.29 0.54
CA ILE A 176 -11.79 -8.42 -0.86
C ILE A 176 -10.80 -9.34 -1.59
N TYR A 177 -9.49 -9.10 -1.43
CA TYR A 177 -8.51 -9.96 -2.06
C TYR A 177 -8.57 -11.39 -1.54
N LYS A 178 -8.70 -11.57 -0.22
CA LYS A 178 -8.74 -12.89 0.43
C LYS A 178 -9.92 -13.73 -0.06
N LEU A 179 -11.06 -13.10 -0.38
CA LEU A 179 -12.23 -13.78 -0.95
C LEU A 179 -11.98 -14.30 -2.36
N PHE A 180 -11.22 -13.55 -3.17
CA PHE A 180 -10.88 -13.85 -4.56
C PHE A 180 -9.48 -14.43 -4.74
N ARG A 181 -8.85 -14.87 -3.65
CA ARG A 181 -7.54 -15.51 -3.67
C ARG A 181 -7.72 -16.98 -4.02
N THR A 182 -7.12 -17.40 -5.12
CA THR A 182 -7.13 -18.79 -5.59
C THR A 182 -5.78 -19.47 -5.35
N GLY A 183 -5.85 -20.74 -4.93
CA GLY A 183 -4.68 -21.62 -4.84
C GLY A 183 -4.21 -22.13 -6.20
N GLU A 184 -5.07 -22.11 -7.22
CA GLU A 184 -4.90 -22.88 -8.44
C GLU A 184 -4.42 -22.04 -9.64
N LYS A 185 -4.03 -22.73 -10.71
CA LYS A 185 -3.71 -22.11 -12.01
C LYS A 185 -4.94 -21.57 -12.73
N THR A 186 -6.14 -21.88 -12.25
CA THR A 186 -7.39 -21.26 -12.70
C THR A 186 -7.32 -19.81 -12.23
N GLY A 187 -6.72 -18.98 -13.08
CA GLY A 187 -6.44 -17.58 -12.76
C GLY A 187 -7.69 -16.87 -12.28
N ARG A 188 -7.51 -15.86 -11.43
CA ARG A 188 -8.61 -15.01 -10.96
C ARG A 188 -9.44 -14.57 -12.16
N THR A 189 -10.74 -14.81 -12.10
CA THR A 189 -11.71 -14.25 -13.03
C THR A 189 -11.92 -12.77 -12.72
N GLU A 190 -11.17 -11.90 -13.40
CA GLU A 190 -11.31 -10.44 -13.29
C GLU A 190 -12.76 -9.97 -13.47
N GLY A 191 -13.54 -10.64 -14.34
CA GLY A 191 -14.96 -10.35 -14.53
C GLY A 191 -15.79 -10.52 -13.25
N ASN A 192 -15.57 -11.60 -12.49
CA ASN A 192 -16.30 -11.85 -11.24
C ASN A 192 -15.91 -10.87 -10.14
N LEU A 193 -14.61 -10.53 -10.04
CA LEU A 193 -14.16 -9.49 -9.12
C LEU A 193 -14.77 -8.13 -9.49
N ARG A 194 -14.80 -7.77 -10.78
CA ARG A 194 -15.44 -6.53 -11.24
C ARG A 194 -16.93 -6.50 -10.89
N ALA A 195 -17.67 -7.57 -11.17
CA ALA A 195 -19.09 -7.65 -10.83
C ALA A 195 -19.36 -7.58 -9.32
N PHE A 196 -18.48 -8.18 -8.50
CA PHE A 196 -18.50 -7.98 -7.05
C PHE A 196 -18.27 -6.51 -6.68
N LEU A 197 -17.26 -5.87 -7.26
CA LEU A 197 -16.86 -4.50 -6.93
C LEU A 197 -17.91 -3.45 -7.33
N GLU A 198 -18.65 -3.68 -8.41
CA GLU A 198 -19.78 -2.83 -8.83
C GLU A 198 -20.85 -2.75 -7.74
N GLU A 199 -21.33 -3.89 -7.25
CA GLU A 199 -22.34 -3.94 -6.19
C GLU A 199 -21.77 -3.56 -4.82
N TYR A 200 -20.50 -3.92 -4.57
CA TYR A 200 -19.79 -3.56 -3.35
C TYR A 200 -19.67 -2.03 -3.20
N ALA A 201 -19.29 -1.32 -4.26
CA ALA A 201 -19.10 0.13 -4.22
C ALA A 201 -20.39 0.84 -3.80
N GLU A 202 -21.51 0.48 -4.42
CA GLU A 202 -22.84 0.99 -4.05
C GLU A 202 -23.22 0.58 -2.63
N ALA A 203 -23.02 -0.69 -2.29
CA ALA A 203 -23.36 -1.23 -0.98
C ALA A 203 -22.42 -0.80 0.15
N GLU A 204 -21.28 -0.16 -0.11
CA GLU A 204 -20.40 0.43 0.92
C GLU A 204 -20.69 1.93 1.12
N GLY A 205 -21.35 2.59 0.15
CA GLY A 205 -21.74 4.00 0.25
C GLY A 205 -21.60 4.82 -1.04
N GLY A 206 -21.31 4.20 -2.18
CA GLY A 206 -21.36 4.81 -3.52
C GLY A 206 -20.25 5.81 -3.86
N GLY A 207 -19.16 5.85 -3.07
CA GLY A 207 -18.14 6.91 -3.17
C GLY A 207 -16.92 6.58 -4.04
N GLU A 208 -16.56 5.31 -4.20
CA GLU A 208 -15.31 4.88 -4.84
C GLU A 208 -15.56 4.29 -6.23
N ARG A 209 -14.67 4.58 -7.19
CA ARG A 209 -14.74 3.95 -8.52
C ARG A 209 -14.28 2.50 -8.45
N VAL A 210 -14.93 1.64 -9.23
CA VAL A 210 -14.62 0.20 -9.33
C VAL A 210 -13.15 -0.05 -9.66
N GLU A 211 -12.56 0.77 -10.55
CA GLU A 211 -11.15 0.67 -10.92
C GLU A 211 -10.22 0.91 -9.72
N LYS A 212 -10.51 1.92 -8.91
CA LYS A 212 -9.71 2.22 -7.70
C LYS A 212 -9.83 1.11 -6.65
N LEU A 213 -11.02 0.54 -6.48
CA LEU A 213 -11.23 -0.61 -5.59
C LEU A 213 -10.50 -1.86 -6.09
N MET A 214 -10.44 -2.07 -7.40
CA MET A 214 -9.73 -3.18 -8.00
C MET A 214 -8.22 -3.05 -7.77
N GLU A 215 -7.66 -1.87 -8.04
CA GLU A 215 -6.25 -1.55 -7.73
C GLU A 215 -5.95 -1.73 -6.23
N GLU A 216 -6.84 -1.21 -5.37
CA GLU A 216 -6.73 -1.36 -3.91
C GLU A 216 -6.69 -2.84 -3.53
N ALA A 217 -7.65 -3.66 -3.98
CA ALA A 217 -7.70 -5.08 -3.64
C ALA A 217 -6.43 -5.81 -4.11
N LEU A 218 -5.96 -5.55 -5.34
CA LEU A 218 -4.74 -6.18 -5.89
C LEU A 218 -3.49 -5.86 -5.06
N LEU A 219 -3.40 -4.65 -4.49
CA LEU A 219 -2.30 -4.27 -3.62
C LEU A 219 -2.20 -5.17 -2.37
N PHE A 220 -3.30 -5.76 -1.93
CA PHE A 220 -3.33 -6.63 -0.75
C PHE A 220 -2.93 -8.08 -1.03
N GLU A 221 -2.62 -8.45 -2.29
CA GLU A 221 -2.20 -9.82 -2.61
C GLU A 221 -1.12 -10.35 -1.67
N PRO A 222 0.05 -9.70 -1.55
CA PRO A 222 1.15 -10.28 -0.80
C PRO A 222 0.82 -10.35 0.69
N LEU A 223 0.03 -9.39 1.20
CA LEU A 223 -0.37 -9.39 2.60
C LEU A 223 -1.27 -10.59 2.95
N THR A 224 -2.15 -11.03 2.04
CA THR A 224 -2.94 -12.26 2.30
C THR A 224 -2.07 -13.51 2.36
N TRP A 225 -1.00 -13.59 1.57
CA TRP A 225 -0.05 -14.69 1.60
C TRP A 225 0.86 -14.63 2.83
N LEU A 226 1.33 -13.44 3.20
CA LEU A 226 2.11 -13.19 4.41
C LEU A 226 1.33 -13.63 5.66
N GLU A 227 0.05 -13.25 5.78
CA GLU A 227 -0.78 -13.66 6.90
C GLU A 227 -0.90 -15.17 7.02
N ALA A 228 -1.17 -15.85 5.90
CA ALA A 228 -1.28 -17.30 5.90
C ALA A 228 0.05 -18.00 6.21
N GLY A 229 1.18 -17.48 5.70
CA GLY A 229 2.52 -18.00 5.99
C GLY A 229 2.87 -17.90 7.47
N ILE A 230 2.69 -16.71 8.06
CA ILE A 230 2.93 -16.49 9.50
C ILE A 230 2.00 -17.37 10.35
N PHE A 231 0.72 -17.48 9.95
CA PHE A 231 -0.25 -18.33 10.64
C PHE A 231 0.18 -19.79 10.69
N PHE A 232 0.58 -20.39 9.58
CA PHE A 232 0.94 -21.81 9.55
C PHE A 232 2.23 -22.09 10.33
N GLU A 233 3.22 -21.21 10.27
CA GLU A 233 4.42 -21.34 11.11
C GLU A 233 4.09 -21.20 12.60
N PHE A 234 3.22 -20.25 12.94
CA PHE A 234 2.76 -20.09 14.31
C PHE A 234 1.97 -21.31 14.80
N ALA A 235 1.13 -21.91 13.95
CA ALA A 235 0.39 -23.13 14.24
C ALA A 235 1.35 -24.33 14.44
N THR A 236 2.41 -24.45 13.64
CA THR A 236 3.47 -25.46 13.83
C THR A 236 4.13 -25.38 15.21
N VAL A 237 4.35 -24.17 15.72
CA VAL A 237 4.98 -23.95 17.03
C VAL A 237 4.00 -24.15 18.19
N THR A 238 2.73 -23.78 18.01
CA THR A 238 1.77 -23.67 19.13
C THR A 238 0.64 -24.70 19.12
N GLY A 239 0.37 -25.33 17.99
CA GLY A 239 -0.89 -26.01 17.69
C GLY A 239 -1.08 -27.38 18.34
N GLY A 240 -0.09 -27.93 19.05
CA GLY A 240 -0.23 -29.18 19.83
C GLY A 240 -0.69 -30.42 19.05
N GLY A 241 -0.69 -30.35 17.71
CA GLY A 241 -1.19 -31.38 16.80
C GLY A 241 -0.29 -32.60 16.68
N SER A 242 -0.73 -33.58 15.90
CA SER A 242 0.10 -34.75 15.58
C SER A 242 1.31 -34.37 14.72
N GLU A 243 2.29 -35.27 14.61
CA GLU A 243 3.45 -35.02 13.74
C GLU A 243 3.04 -34.85 12.27
N GLU A 244 2.04 -35.60 11.80
CA GLU A 244 1.49 -35.44 10.45
C GLU A 244 0.80 -34.10 10.24
N GLU A 245 0.05 -33.61 11.24
CA GLU A 245 -0.60 -32.31 11.18
C GLU A 245 0.43 -31.17 11.18
N ARG A 246 1.45 -31.28 12.02
CA ARG A 246 2.57 -30.34 12.04
C ARG A 246 3.31 -30.29 10.71
N LYS A 247 3.63 -31.45 10.14
CA LYS A 247 4.27 -31.55 8.81
C LYS A 247 3.41 -30.91 7.73
N ARG A 248 2.09 -31.15 7.76
CA ARG A 248 1.15 -30.50 6.84
C ARG A 248 1.16 -28.98 6.99
N TRP A 249 1.21 -28.45 8.21
CA TRP A 249 1.31 -27.00 8.43
C TRP A 249 2.65 -26.44 7.97
N GLU A 250 3.76 -27.15 8.16
CA GLU A 250 5.07 -26.77 7.61
C GLU A 250 5.01 -26.64 6.09
N GLU A 251 4.52 -27.68 5.39
CA GLU A 251 4.38 -27.68 3.93
C GLU A 251 3.47 -26.54 3.42
N LEU A 252 2.35 -26.29 4.11
CA LEU A 252 1.47 -25.17 3.80
C LEU A 252 2.16 -23.83 4.05
N GLY A 253 2.87 -23.68 5.16
CA GLY A 253 3.63 -22.46 5.50
C GLY A 253 4.65 -22.12 4.42
N GLU A 254 5.45 -23.10 4.00
CA GLU A 254 6.43 -22.93 2.93
C GLU A 254 5.80 -22.49 1.60
N ASP A 255 4.70 -23.13 1.17
CA ASP A 255 3.96 -22.73 -0.04
C ASP A 255 3.45 -21.27 0.06
N ARG A 256 2.87 -20.88 1.21
CA ARG A 256 2.36 -19.51 1.39
C ARG A 256 3.48 -18.48 1.41
N VAL A 257 4.63 -18.80 2.00
CA VAL A 257 5.80 -17.93 1.98
C VAL A 257 6.36 -17.77 0.56
N GLY A 258 6.40 -18.85 -0.22
CA GLY A 258 6.77 -18.78 -1.64
C GLY A 258 5.90 -17.78 -2.41
N ARG A 259 4.57 -17.92 -2.29
CA ARG A 259 3.60 -17.01 -2.94
C ARG A 259 3.69 -15.57 -2.44
N TYR A 260 3.98 -15.37 -1.15
CA TYR A 260 4.24 -14.05 -0.62
C TYR A 260 5.43 -13.40 -1.32
N LEU A 261 6.57 -14.10 -1.41
CA LEU A 261 7.77 -13.57 -2.04
C LEU A 261 7.57 -13.28 -3.53
N GLU A 262 6.86 -14.15 -4.25
CA GLU A 262 6.52 -13.95 -5.67
C GLU A 262 5.66 -12.71 -5.88
N SER A 263 4.60 -12.54 -5.09
CA SER A 263 3.68 -11.42 -5.22
C SER A 263 4.24 -10.10 -4.65
N LYS A 264 5.13 -10.15 -3.65
CA LYS A 264 5.79 -8.97 -3.06
C LYS A 264 6.57 -8.17 -4.11
N VAL A 265 7.06 -8.79 -5.18
CA VAL A 265 7.72 -8.09 -6.29
C VAL A 265 6.83 -6.97 -6.84
N GLY A 266 5.51 -7.17 -6.86
CA GLY A 266 4.53 -6.16 -7.22
C GLY A 266 4.65 -4.86 -6.40
N TRP A 267 4.86 -4.97 -5.08
CA TRP A 267 5.07 -3.80 -4.20
C TRP A 267 6.34 -3.01 -4.55
N THR A 268 7.40 -3.70 -4.95
CA THR A 268 8.68 -3.05 -5.29
C THR A 268 8.65 -2.37 -6.66
N CYS A 269 7.97 -2.95 -7.65
CA CYS A 269 7.86 -2.38 -8.99
C CYS A 269 6.82 -1.26 -9.08
N HIS A 270 5.77 -1.33 -8.25
CA HIS A 270 4.73 -0.31 -8.15
C HIS A 270 4.99 0.68 -7.00
N GLY A 271 6.23 0.71 -6.48
CA GLY A 271 6.68 1.55 -5.37
C GLY A 271 6.64 3.06 -5.60
N VAL A 272 6.05 3.51 -6.71
CA VAL A 272 5.35 4.79 -6.72
C VAL A 272 3.86 4.45 -6.73
N PRO A 273 3.21 4.42 -5.56
CA PRO A 273 1.77 4.29 -5.50
C PRO A 273 1.14 5.27 -6.49
N THR A 274 0.18 4.83 -7.29
CA THR A 274 -0.56 5.71 -8.21
C THR A 274 -1.20 6.88 -7.47
N TYR A 275 -1.50 6.74 -6.17
CA TYR A 275 -1.94 7.85 -5.33
C TYR A 275 -0.85 8.91 -5.05
N LEU A 276 0.45 8.56 -5.10
CA LEU A 276 1.54 9.55 -5.11
C LEU A 276 1.62 10.23 -6.47
N VAL A 277 1.35 9.54 -7.58
CA VAL A 277 1.25 10.18 -8.90
C VAL A 277 0.05 11.15 -8.96
N GLU A 278 -1.05 10.84 -8.26
CA GLU A 278 -2.18 11.77 -8.08
C GLU A 278 -1.93 12.87 -7.04
N ASN A 279 -0.85 12.79 -6.24
CA ASN A 279 -0.47 13.86 -5.33
C ASN A 279 0.25 14.98 -6.12
N PRO A 280 -0.33 16.20 -6.23
CA PRO A 280 0.23 17.27 -7.04
C PRO A 280 1.66 17.62 -6.66
N LEU A 281 2.02 17.48 -5.37
CA LEU A 281 3.38 17.72 -4.89
C LEU A 281 4.38 16.68 -5.39
N TYR A 282 3.99 15.41 -5.49
CA TYR A 282 4.90 14.36 -5.96
C TYR A 282 5.04 14.40 -7.48
N ALA A 283 3.95 14.67 -8.20
CA ALA A 283 4.00 14.96 -9.63
C ALA A 283 4.94 16.14 -9.91
N LEU A 284 4.82 17.23 -9.14
CA LEU A 284 5.69 18.40 -9.24
C LEU A 284 7.16 18.06 -8.90
N LEU A 285 7.40 17.29 -7.84
CA LEU A 285 8.77 16.86 -7.46
C LEU A 285 9.40 15.94 -8.50
N TRP A 286 8.62 15.02 -9.07
CA TRP A 286 9.05 14.13 -10.14
C TRP A 286 9.34 14.92 -11.42
N GLU A 287 8.47 15.87 -11.78
CA GLU A 287 8.68 16.75 -12.92
C GLU A 287 9.95 17.60 -12.71
N GLN A 288 10.15 18.17 -11.52
CA GLN A 288 11.37 18.91 -11.17
C GLN A 288 12.63 18.03 -11.23
N LEU A 289 12.55 16.78 -10.79
CA LEU A 289 13.66 15.83 -10.87
C LEU A 289 14.00 15.52 -12.34
N VAL A 290 13.00 15.21 -13.15
CA VAL A 290 13.18 14.91 -14.59
C VAL A 290 13.75 16.12 -15.32
N TRP A 291 13.19 17.32 -15.10
CA TRP A 291 13.72 18.55 -15.69
C TRP A 291 15.12 18.88 -15.17
N GLY A 292 15.41 18.60 -13.89
CA GLY A 292 16.75 18.75 -13.31
C GLY A 292 17.77 17.85 -14.01
N VAL A 293 17.43 16.57 -14.24
CA VAL A 293 18.29 15.61 -14.96
C VAL A 293 18.47 16.01 -16.43
N VAL A 294 17.41 16.42 -17.11
CA VAL A 294 17.47 16.87 -18.52
C VAL A 294 18.30 18.14 -18.65
N ALA A 295 18.10 19.12 -17.77
CA ALA A 295 18.89 20.35 -17.74
C ALA A 295 20.37 20.06 -17.49
N PHE A 296 20.67 19.17 -16.54
CA PHE A 296 22.04 18.75 -16.24
C PHE A 296 22.71 18.07 -17.45
N ALA A 297 22.01 17.12 -18.09
CA ALA A 297 22.51 16.46 -19.30
C ALA A 297 22.76 17.44 -20.44
N GLY A 298 21.86 18.42 -20.64
CA GLY A 298 22.03 19.49 -21.63
C GLY A 298 23.26 20.38 -21.34
N VAL A 299 23.48 20.73 -20.06
CA VAL A 299 24.67 21.48 -19.63
C VAL A 299 25.94 20.67 -19.91
N CYS A 300 25.97 19.38 -19.57
CA CYS A 300 27.12 18.51 -19.86
C CYS A 300 27.41 18.39 -21.36
N TYR A 301 26.37 18.27 -22.19
CA TYR A 301 26.52 18.18 -23.65
C TYR A 301 27.09 19.46 -24.26
N VAL A 302 26.54 20.62 -23.88
CA VAL A 302 27.07 21.93 -24.32
C VAL A 302 28.48 22.13 -23.80
N ALA A 303 28.74 21.74 -22.55
CA ALA A 303 30.07 21.87 -21.96
C ALA A 303 31.11 21.08 -22.73
N HIS A 304 30.80 19.84 -23.06
CA HIS A 304 31.65 18.97 -23.87
C HIS A 304 31.94 19.58 -25.25
N GLY A 305 30.92 20.12 -25.92
CA GLY A 305 31.08 20.81 -27.20
C GLY A 305 31.99 22.05 -27.11
N LEU A 306 31.84 22.86 -26.06
CA LEU A 306 32.63 24.07 -25.87
C LEU A 306 34.09 23.78 -25.50
N THR A 307 34.35 22.76 -24.69
CA THR A 307 35.73 22.31 -24.42
C THR A 307 36.44 21.83 -25.69
N ASN A 308 35.72 21.17 -26.61
CA ASN A 308 36.27 20.77 -27.91
C ASN A 308 36.56 21.98 -28.83
N CYS A 309 36.00 23.15 -28.54
CA CYS A 309 36.31 24.42 -29.22
C CYS A 309 37.42 25.24 -28.55
N GLY A 310 38.13 24.69 -27.55
CA GLY A 310 39.26 25.36 -26.89
C GLY A 310 38.88 26.39 -25.83
N LEU A 311 37.60 26.43 -25.40
CA LEU A 311 37.19 27.24 -24.26
C LEU A 311 37.61 26.57 -22.94
N ASN A 312 38.04 27.39 -21.98
CA ASN A 312 38.45 26.93 -20.65
C ASN A 312 37.26 26.27 -19.92
N ALA A 313 37.46 25.03 -19.47
CA ALA A 313 36.46 24.21 -18.79
C ALA A 313 35.84 24.90 -17.57
N ASP A 314 36.59 25.76 -16.86
CA ASP A 314 36.10 26.49 -15.69
C ASP A 314 35.03 27.52 -16.07
N VAL A 315 35.20 28.20 -17.22
CA VAL A 315 34.22 29.18 -17.72
C VAL A 315 32.94 28.46 -18.13
N VAL A 316 33.10 27.33 -18.81
CA VAL A 316 31.99 26.50 -19.28
C VAL A 316 31.19 25.91 -18.11
N PHE A 317 31.87 25.45 -17.05
CA PHE A 317 31.24 24.92 -15.84
C PHE A 317 30.44 25.98 -15.08
N VAL A 318 31.01 27.18 -14.91
CA VAL A 318 30.34 28.31 -14.24
C VAL A 318 29.10 28.77 -15.02
N PHE A 319 29.18 28.88 -16.35
CA PHE A 319 28.02 29.19 -17.19
C PHE A 319 26.95 28.09 -17.14
N GLY A 320 27.37 26.82 -17.04
CA GLY A 320 26.47 25.68 -16.85
C GLY A 320 25.67 25.78 -15.54
N LEU A 321 26.34 26.05 -14.42
CA LEU A 321 25.71 26.22 -13.11
C LEU A 321 24.76 27.43 -13.07
N LEU A 322 25.15 28.56 -13.65
CA LEU A 322 24.31 29.74 -13.74
C LEU A 322 23.03 29.48 -14.54
N LYS A 323 23.12 28.75 -15.66
CA LYS A 323 21.95 28.36 -16.44
C LYS A 323 21.06 27.37 -15.69
N LEU A 324 21.64 26.42 -14.96
CA LEU A 324 20.89 25.46 -14.15
C LEU A 324 20.12 26.17 -13.02
N GLN A 325 20.76 27.10 -12.32
CA GLN A 325 20.15 27.91 -11.27
C GLN A 325 19.06 28.84 -11.82
N THR A 326 19.28 29.44 -13.00
CA THR A 326 18.29 30.29 -13.68
C THR A 326 17.09 29.46 -14.14
N ALA A 327 17.31 28.27 -14.71
CA ALA A 327 16.24 27.36 -15.12
C ALA A 327 15.44 26.82 -13.93
N ALA A 328 16.10 26.48 -12.82
CA ALA A 328 15.44 26.08 -11.58
C ALA A 328 14.59 27.22 -11.00
N THR A 329 15.12 28.44 -11.00
CA THR A 329 14.40 29.64 -10.53
C THR A 329 13.20 29.97 -11.42
N LEU A 330 13.37 29.93 -12.75
CA LEU A 330 12.29 30.20 -13.70
C LEU A 330 11.23 29.09 -13.68
N GLY A 331 11.61 27.82 -13.54
CA GLY A 331 10.67 26.72 -13.37
C GLY A 331 9.88 26.82 -12.07
N PHE A 332 10.53 27.25 -10.98
CA PHE A 332 9.85 27.54 -9.71
C PHE A 332 8.87 28.71 -9.83
N VAL A 333 9.24 29.79 -10.52
CA VAL A 333 8.35 30.94 -10.76
C VAL A 333 7.20 30.59 -11.70
N TRP A 334 7.46 29.83 -12.78
CA TRP A 334 6.44 29.44 -13.75
C TRP A 334 5.41 28.47 -13.15
N SER A 335 5.86 27.44 -12.42
CA SER A 335 4.96 26.49 -11.74
C SER A 335 4.07 27.16 -10.69
N ARG A 336 4.54 28.23 -10.04
CA ARG A 336 3.72 29.04 -9.12
C ARG A 336 2.83 30.06 -9.83
N GLY A 337 3.18 30.50 -11.04
CA GLY A 337 2.39 31.47 -11.81
C GLY A 337 1.19 30.86 -12.53
N SER A 338 1.25 29.59 -12.91
CA SER A 338 0.15 28.90 -13.61
C SER A 338 -1.04 28.54 -12.72
N ASP A 339 -0.83 28.38 -11.41
CA ASP A 339 -1.88 27.97 -10.45
C ASP A 339 -2.60 29.13 -9.74
N PHE A 340 -2.20 30.38 -9.97
CA PHE A 340 -2.66 31.53 -9.17
C PHE A 340 -3.36 32.63 -9.99
N ARG A 341 -4.30 32.27 -10.87
CA ARG A 341 -5.23 33.24 -11.50
C ARG A 341 -6.41 33.68 -10.60
N GLY A 342 -6.28 33.58 -9.27
CA GLY A 342 -7.43 33.83 -8.38
C GLY A 342 -7.15 34.32 -6.97
N ALA A 343 -5.91 34.67 -6.59
CA ALA A 343 -5.65 35.20 -5.26
C ALA A 343 -4.84 36.51 -5.35
N ASP A 344 -5.42 37.60 -4.85
CA ASP A 344 -4.75 38.88 -4.63
C ASP A 344 -3.64 38.69 -3.60
N PHE A 345 -2.41 38.53 -4.08
CA PHE A 345 -1.21 38.53 -3.25
C PHE A 345 -0.16 39.42 -3.92
N GLU A 346 0.45 40.31 -3.14
CA GLU A 346 1.45 41.28 -3.60
C GLU A 346 2.69 40.57 -4.14
N GLY A 347 2.71 40.31 -5.46
CA GLY A 347 3.80 39.65 -6.19
C GLY A 347 5.11 40.44 -6.31
N GLY A 348 5.29 41.51 -5.54
CA GLY A 348 6.49 42.36 -5.58
C GLY A 348 7.71 41.69 -4.92
N LEU A 349 7.53 41.04 -3.77
CA LEU A 349 8.66 40.67 -2.92
C LEU A 349 9.49 39.48 -3.47
N VAL A 350 8.84 38.49 -4.09
CA VAL A 350 9.52 37.28 -4.59
C VAL A 350 10.24 37.54 -5.93
N GLY A 351 9.69 38.42 -6.76
CA GLY A 351 10.34 38.87 -8.00
C GLY A 351 11.59 39.71 -7.72
N GLU A 352 11.52 40.61 -6.73
CA GLU A 352 12.65 41.48 -6.37
C GLU A 352 13.83 40.71 -5.75
N ILE A 353 13.57 39.69 -4.92
CA ILE A 353 14.63 38.85 -4.32
C ILE A 353 15.34 38.00 -5.38
N ALA A 354 14.60 37.41 -6.33
CA ALA A 354 15.18 36.59 -7.39
C ALA A 354 16.04 37.41 -8.37
N VAL A 355 15.62 38.64 -8.71
CA VAL A 355 16.40 39.54 -9.58
C VAL A 355 17.64 40.05 -8.84
N SER A 356 17.52 40.37 -7.56
CA SER A 356 18.64 40.80 -6.70
C SER A 356 19.78 39.77 -6.65
N GLU A 357 19.47 38.51 -6.33
CA GLU A 357 20.47 37.44 -6.19
C GLU A 357 21.23 37.18 -7.51
N VAL A 358 20.50 37.19 -8.64
CA VAL A 358 21.11 37.00 -9.98
C VAL A 358 22.00 38.19 -10.35
N VAL A 359 21.56 39.42 -10.06
CA VAL A 359 22.36 40.63 -10.32
C VAL A 359 23.63 40.65 -9.45
N TRP A 360 23.54 40.29 -8.17
CA TRP A 360 24.69 40.22 -7.28
C TRP A 360 25.68 39.11 -7.69
N GLY A 361 25.18 37.95 -8.12
CA GLY A 361 26.02 36.87 -8.66
C GLY A 361 26.78 37.28 -9.93
N VAL A 362 26.13 37.99 -10.85
CA VAL A 362 26.77 38.51 -12.08
C VAL A 362 27.79 39.59 -11.76
N LEU A 363 27.48 40.52 -10.86
CA LEU A 363 28.41 41.59 -10.45
C LEU A 363 29.64 41.05 -9.72
N PHE A 364 29.46 40.04 -8.85
CA PHE A 364 30.56 39.36 -8.18
C PHE A 364 31.52 38.69 -9.17
N LEU A 365 30.98 38.05 -10.21
CA LEU A 365 31.79 37.39 -11.25
C LEU A 365 32.53 38.40 -12.14
N ILE A 366 31.91 39.54 -12.49
CA ILE A 366 32.58 40.63 -13.23
C ILE A 366 33.72 41.22 -12.39
N TRP A 367 33.49 41.42 -11.08
CA TRP A 367 34.52 41.90 -10.16
C TRP A 367 35.67 40.91 -10.03
N TRP A 368 35.37 39.62 -9.83
CA TRP A 368 36.37 38.55 -9.74
C TRP A 368 37.22 38.44 -11.01
N TYR A 369 36.59 38.52 -12.19
CA TYR A 369 37.29 38.45 -13.47
C TYR A 369 38.20 39.67 -13.69
N ARG A 370 37.75 40.88 -13.36
CA ARG A 370 38.57 42.10 -13.44
C ARG A 370 39.76 42.08 -12.48
N GLY A 371 39.60 41.47 -11.30
CA GLY A 371 40.68 41.30 -10.33
C GLY A 371 41.84 40.40 -10.84
N ARG A 372 41.55 39.43 -11.71
CA ARG A 372 42.59 38.56 -12.31
C ARG A 372 43.26 39.15 -13.54
N SER A 373 42.52 39.90 -14.36
CA SER A 373 43.07 40.48 -15.60
C SER A 373 44.01 41.67 -15.37
N GLY A 374 43.98 42.28 -14.17
CA GLY A 374 44.86 43.41 -13.81
C GLY A 374 46.26 43.02 -13.32
N GLY A 375 46.54 41.73 -13.10
CA GLY A 375 47.79 41.25 -12.50
C GLY A 375 48.92 40.88 -13.46
N ALA A 376 48.72 40.97 -14.78
CA ALA A 376 49.66 40.45 -15.77
C ALA A 376 50.60 41.52 -16.41
N GLY A 377 50.80 42.67 -15.75
CA GLY A 377 51.50 43.82 -16.33
C GLY A 377 52.72 44.33 -15.56
N GLY A 378 53.45 43.49 -14.83
CA GLY A 378 54.62 43.97 -14.07
C GLY A 378 55.54 42.86 -13.56
N ALA A 379 56.26 42.19 -14.46
CA ALA A 379 57.35 41.27 -14.07
C ALA A 379 58.40 41.05 -15.19
N GLU A 380 58.72 42.05 -16.02
CA GLU A 380 59.76 41.91 -17.08
C GLU A 380 61.04 42.75 -16.89
N GLU A 381 61.17 43.60 -15.87
CA GLU A 381 62.38 44.43 -15.71
C GLU A 381 63.48 43.83 -14.79
N GLY A 382 63.34 42.59 -14.32
CA GLY A 382 64.26 42.01 -13.33
C GLY A 382 65.44 41.18 -13.85
N GLU A 383 65.41 40.66 -15.09
CA GLU A 383 66.37 39.61 -15.51
C GLU A 383 67.57 40.09 -16.35
N GLU A 384 67.63 41.38 -16.76
CA GLU A 384 68.72 41.86 -17.60
C GLU A 384 69.97 42.33 -16.83
N GLU A 385 69.85 42.61 -15.52
CA GLU A 385 70.99 43.04 -14.70
C GLU A 385 71.83 41.87 -14.14
N GLU A 386 71.27 40.66 -14.01
CA GLU A 386 71.99 39.50 -13.45
C GLU A 386 72.89 38.80 -14.49
N LYS A 387 72.66 39.01 -15.80
CA LYS A 387 73.52 38.48 -16.87
C LYS A 387 74.79 39.30 -17.14
N LYS A 388 74.87 40.56 -16.68
CA LYS A 388 76.09 41.38 -16.83
C LYS A 388 77.15 41.12 -15.75
N LYS A 389 76.79 40.51 -14.61
CA LYS A 389 77.73 40.23 -13.50
C LYS A 389 78.51 38.91 -13.62
N LYS A 390 78.15 38.01 -14.55
CA LYS A 390 78.82 36.70 -14.74
C LYS A 390 79.86 36.66 -15.86
N LYS A 391 80.30 37.81 -16.40
CA LYS A 391 81.30 37.89 -17.49
C LYS A 391 82.64 38.55 -17.12
N SER A 392 82.88 38.82 -15.84
CA SER A 392 84.19 39.24 -15.34
C SER A 392 84.46 38.53 -14.01
N ASP A 393 84.93 37.29 -14.09
CA ASP A 393 85.87 36.65 -13.16
C ASP A 393 86.42 35.36 -13.78
#